data_AF-A0A382D6U2-F1
#
_entry.id   AF-A0A382D6U2-F1
#
_cell.length_a   1.000
_cell.length_b   1.000
_cell.length_c   1.000
_cell.angle_alpha   90.00
_cell.angle_beta   90.00
_cell.angle_gamma   90.00
#
_symmetry.space_group_name_H-M   'P 1'
#
loop_
_entity.id
_entity.type
_entity.pdbx_description
1 polymer ?
#
loop_
_entity_poly.entity_id
_entity_poly.type
_entity_poly.pdbx_seq_one_letter_code
_entity_poly.pdbx_strand_id
1 'polypeptide(L)'
;MTMGAYQRMTLAEAKALIDIPTMWRHYGFDGVPSKSCRSPFRDDRNPSFSISKDGGLWHDFGTGEGGDVITFIEKASAVSNRDGCRILLELCGGGFIPISRNIAKPKRIHVQAGIPLPCLETSPKYFSKLAKLRNVSPEAVRFCVNRGLLFFSKWKSQPAWLITDRKRINSQV
;
A
#
# COMPACT_ATOMS: atom_id res chain seq x y z
N MET A 1 10.89 -4.82 -48.67
CA MET A 1 11.39 -4.36 -47.37
C MET A 1 10.66 -5.15 -46.29
N THR A 2 11.36 -6.11 -45.70
CA THR A 2 10.84 -6.99 -44.65
C THR A 2 10.41 -6.16 -43.44
N MET A 3 9.12 -6.19 -43.11
CA MET A 3 8.63 -5.76 -41.80
C MET A 3 9.35 -6.60 -40.74
N GLY A 4 10.31 -5.98 -40.05
CA GLY A 4 11.03 -6.60 -38.94
C GLY A 4 10.04 -7.14 -37.93
N ALA A 5 10.32 -8.33 -37.41
CA ALA A 5 9.55 -8.97 -36.36
C ALA A 5 9.25 -7.94 -35.25
N TYR A 6 7.97 -7.64 -35.04
CA TYR A 6 7.52 -6.81 -33.93
C TYR A 6 8.00 -7.51 -32.64
N GLN A 7 9.08 -7.00 -32.03
CA GLN A 7 9.64 -7.60 -30.84
C GLN A 7 8.58 -7.48 -29.73
N ARG A 8 8.01 -8.61 -29.33
CA ARG A 8 6.92 -8.65 -28.35
C ARG A 8 7.46 -8.22 -26.99
N MET A 9 7.09 -7.03 -26.55
CA MET A 9 7.54 -6.45 -25.29
C MET A 9 6.60 -6.79 -24.13
N THR A 10 7.16 -7.18 -23.00
CA THR A 10 6.43 -7.45 -21.76
C THR A 10 6.25 -6.17 -20.94
N LEU A 11 5.27 -6.17 -20.01
CA LEU A 11 5.07 -5.04 -19.09
C LEU A 11 6.27 -4.79 -18.16
N ALA A 12 7.01 -5.84 -17.78
CA ALA A 12 8.18 -5.70 -16.94
C ALA A 12 9.30 -4.94 -17.68
N GLU A 13 9.53 -5.30 -18.94
CA GLU A 13 10.50 -4.60 -19.77
C GLU A 13 10.02 -3.17 -20.08
N ALA A 14 8.73 -2.97 -20.33
CA ALA A 14 8.17 -1.63 -20.56
C ALA A 14 8.36 -0.70 -19.35
N LYS A 15 8.13 -1.20 -18.13
CA LYS A 15 8.40 -0.46 -16.88
C LYS A 15 9.90 -0.18 -16.65
N ALA A 16 10.78 -0.99 -17.22
CA ALA A 16 12.22 -0.75 -17.17
C ALA A 16 12.69 0.26 -18.22
N LEU A 17 11.92 0.46 -19.31
CA LEU A 17 12.23 1.43 -20.35
C LEU A 17 11.68 2.83 -20.07
N ILE A 18 10.45 2.92 -19.57
CA ILE A 18 9.76 4.19 -19.36
C ILE A 18 9.54 4.37 -17.86
N ASP A 19 10.14 5.42 -17.32
CA ASP A 19 10.06 5.82 -15.92
C ASP A 19 9.06 6.98 -15.69
N ILE A 20 8.80 7.28 -14.41
CA ILE A 20 7.87 8.35 -14.03
C ILE A 20 8.38 9.72 -14.48
N PRO A 21 9.67 10.09 -14.36
CA PRO A 21 10.19 11.34 -14.92
C PRO A 21 9.96 11.51 -16.42
N THR A 22 10.01 10.43 -17.19
CA THR A 22 9.68 10.47 -18.63
C THR A 22 8.18 10.71 -18.84
N MET A 23 7.32 10.00 -18.11
CA MET A 23 5.87 10.23 -18.19
C MET A 23 5.46 11.62 -17.70
N TRP A 24 6.14 12.15 -16.69
CA TRP A 24 5.94 13.50 -16.17
C TRP A 24 6.11 14.54 -17.28
N ARG A 25 7.20 14.43 -18.05
CA ARG A 25 7.47 15.30 -19.21
C ARG A 25 6.48 15.05 -20.34
N HIS A 26 6.11 13.79 -20.60
CA HIS A 26 5.15 13.43 -21.64
C HIS A 26 3.77 14.09 -21.43
N TYR A 27 3.28 14.11 -20.17
CA TYR A 27 2.02 14.78 -19.82
C TYR A 27 2.16 16.30 -19.68
N GLY A 28 3.36 16.87 -19.79
CA GLY A 28 3.59 18.30 -19.68
C GLY A 28 3.36 18.87 -18.28
N PHE A 29 3.57 18.07 -17.23
CA PHE A 29 3.46 18.57 -15.86
C PHE A 29 4.60 19.53 -15.51
N ASP A 30 4.26 20.60 -14.79
CA ASP A 30 5.22 21.60 -14.35
C ASP A 30 6.21 21.05 -13.30
N GLY A 31 7.36 21.70 -13.21
CA GLY A 31 8.38 21.39 -12.22
C GLY A 31 9.26 20.18 -12.56
N VAL A 32 10.16 19.85 -11.63
CA VAL A 32 11.13 18.76 -11.81
C VAL A 32 10.77 17.61 -10.87
N PRO A 33 10.49 16.40 -11.41
CA PRO A 33 10.25 15.21 -10.58
C PRO A 33 11.49 14.90 -9.73
N SER A 34 11.31 14.75 -8.41
CA SER A 34 12.42 14.49 -7.48
C SER A 34 11.95 13.74 -6.22
N LYS A 35 12.85 13.53 -5.26
CA LYS A 35 12.53 12.96 -3.94
C LYS A 35 11.56 13.84 -3.13
N SER A 36 11.46 15.13 -3.45
CA SER A 36 10.47 16.04 -2.85
C SER A 36 10.11 17.13 -3.85
N CYS A 37 8.92 17.02 -4.45
CA CYS A 37 8.35 17.99 -5.37
C CYS A 37 6.87 18.22 -5.06
N ARG A 38 6.27 19.19 -5.74
CA ARG A 38 4.82 19.43 -5.66
C ARG A 38 4.08 18.35 -6.44
N SER A 39 2.92 17.94 -5.92
CA SER A 39 2.06 16.98 -6.61
C SER A 39 1.60 17.53 -7.97
N PRO A 40 1.68 16.75 -9.06
CA PRO A 40 1.16 17.16 -10.36
C PRO A 40 -0.37 17.00 -10.47
N PHE A 41 -0.99 16.29 -9.52
CA PHE A 41 -2.40 15.89 -9.58
C PHE A 41 -3.35 16.82 -8.81
N ARG A 42 -2.82 17.82 -8.10
CA ARG A 42 -3.59 18.76 -7.29
C ARG A 42 -2.78 20.02 -7.02
N ASP A 43 -3.46 21.09 -6.60
CA ASP A 43 -2.79 22.30 -6.10
C ASP A 43 -2.07 21.99 -4.78
N ASP A 44 -0.75 21.78 -4.87
CA ASP A 44 0.10 21.41 -3.74
C ASP A 44 1.02 22.57 -3.33
N ARG A 45 0.65 23.25 -2.24
CA ARG A 45 1.40 24.41 -1.74
C ARG A 45 2.76 24.02 -1.15
N ASN A 46 2.82 22.86 -0.50
CA ASN A 46 4.01 22.33 0.18
C ASN A 46 4.46 21.04 -0.51
N PRO A 47 5.72 20.93 -0.98
CA PRO A 47 6.21 19.73 -1.66
C PRO A 47 5.93 18.45 -0.85
N SER A 48 5.04 17.61 -1.38
CA SER A 48 4.59 16.39 -0.72
C SER A 48 4.58 15.17 -1.65
N PHE A 49 4.97 15.35 -2.91
CA PHE A 49 5.14 14.27 -3.88
C PHE A 49 6.60 13.82 -3.92
N SER A 50 6.83 12.52 -3.96
CA SER A 50 8.16 11.93 -4.00
C SER A 50 8.23 10.87 -5.08
N ILE A 51 9.32 10.89 -5.85
CA ILE A 51 9.66 9.86 -6.82
C ILE A 51 10.92 9.13 -6.34
N SER A 52 10.96 7.81 -6.51
CA SER A 52 12.10 6.99 -6.14
C SER A 52 13.33 7.32 -6.98
N LYS A 53 14.52 6.99 -6.48
CA LYS A 53 15.80 7.33 -7.16
C LYS A 53 15.92 6.70 -8.55
N ASP A 54 15.35 5.52 -8.71
CA ASP A 54 15.25 4.76 -9.97
C ASP A 54 14.09 5.19 -10.86
N GLY A 55 13.26 6.15 -10.42
CA GLY A 55 12.14 6.70 -11.21
C GLY A 55 10.96 5.76 -11.39
N GLY A 56 11.01 4.55 -10.84
CA GLY A 56 9.97 3.53 -11.02
C GLY A 56 8.76 3.67 -10.11
N LEU A 57 8.88 4.37 -8.98
CA LEU A 57 7.83 4.51 -7.97
C LEU A 57 7.56 5.97 -7.59
N TRP A 58 6.31 6.27 -7.23
CA TRP A 58 5.90 7.55 -6.67
C TRP A 58 5.06 7.39 -5.40
N HIS A 59 5.03 8.44 -4.59
CA HIS A 59 4.17 8.56 -3.43
C HIS A 59 3.79 10.04 -3.18
N ASP A 60 2.52 10.32 -2.99
CA ASP A 60 2.00 11.62 -2.53
C ASP A 60 1.71 11.52 -1.02
N PHE A 61 2.57 12.11 -0.20
CA PHE A 61 2.43 12.14 1.26
C PHE A 61 1.25 12.99 1.75
N GLY A 62 0.70 13.86 0.90
CA GLY A 62 -0.49 14.65 1.25
C GLY A 62 -1.79 13.83 1.18
N THR A 63 -1.88 12.87 0.26
CA THR A 63 -3.08 12.02 0.10
C THR A 63 -2.87 10.57 0.56
N GLY A 64 -1.62 10.12 0.70
CA GLY A 64 -1.26 8.73 0.99
C GLY A 64 -1.32 7.80 -0.22
N GLU A 65 -1.47 8.35 -1.42
CA GLU A 65 -1.51 7.58 -2.65
C GLU A 65 -0.10 7.35 -3.21
N GLY A 66 0.08 6.27 -3.97
CA GLY A 66 1.37 5.96 -4.59
C GLY A 66 1.28 4.71 -5.45
N GLY A 67 2.37 4.41 -6.15
CA GLY A 67 2.48 3.23 -6.98
C GLY A 67 3.60 3.33 -8.00
N ASP A 68 3.48 2.59 -9.09
CA ASP A 68 4.44 2.54 -10.18
C ASP A 68 4.04 3.43 -11.37
N VAL A 69 4.84 3.39 -12.45
CA VAL A 69 4.58 4.07 -13.73
C VAL A 69 3.16 3.85 -14.26
N ILE A 70 2.58 2.65 -14.12
CA ILE A 70 1.23 2.37 -14.63
C ILE A 70 0.20 3.10 -13.79
N THR A 71 0.32 3.05 -12.46
CA THR A 71 -0.59 3.81 -11.58
C THR A 71 -0.46 5.32 -11.76
N PHE A 72 0.73 5.81 -12.13
CA PHE A 72 0.93 7.21 -12.50
C PHE A 72 0.16 7.57 -13.78
N ILE A 73 0.22 6.71 -14.81
CA ILE A 73 -0.53 6.85 -16.07
C ILE A 73 -2.05 6.80 -15.83
N GLU A 74 -2.52 5.85 -15.01
CA GLU A 74 -3.93 5.74 -14.62
C GLU A 74 -4.44 7.06 -14.06
N LYS A 75 -3.66 7.66 -13.16
CA LYS A 75 -4.02 8.91 -12.49
C LYS A 75 -3.93 10.12 -13.41
N ALA A 76 -2.87 10.21 -14.22
CA ALA A 76 -2.69 11.30 -15.17
C ALA A 76 -3.76 11.32 -16.28
N SER A 77 -4.20 10.13 -16.73
CA SER A 77 -5.15 9.99 -17.85
C SER A 77 -6.59 9.67 -17.42
N ALA A 78 -6.84 9.49 -16.11
CA ALA A 78 -8.11 9.01 -15.56
C ALA A 78 -8.62 7.71 -16.24
N VAL A 79 -7.71 6.74 -16.45
CA VAL A 79 -8.01 5.47 -17.13
C VAL A 79 -7.90 4.27 -16.21
N SER A 80 -8.44 3.13 -16.65
CA SER A 80 -8.28 1.86 -15.93
C SER A 80 -6.84 1.36 -15.98
N ASN A 81 -6.43 0.51 -15.03
CA ASN A 81 -5.13 -0.16 -15.04
C ASN A 81 -4.83 -0.88 -16.36
N ARG A 82 -5.84 -1.50 -16.97
CA ARG A 82 -5.70 -2.18 -18.26
C ARG A 82 -5.34 -1.20 -19.37
N ASP A 83 -6.01 -0.05 -19.41
CA ASP A 83 -5.75 0.98 -20.40
C ASP A 83 -4.39 1.65 -20.13
N GLY A 84 -4.01 1.85 -18.87
CA GLY A 84 -2.67 2.32 -18.51
C GLY A 84 -1.56 1.37 -18.96
N CYS A 85 -1.76 0.05 -18.83
CA CYS A 85 -0.86 -0.96 -19.38
C CYS A 85 -0.73 -0.86 -20.91
N ARG A 86 -1.85 -0.63 -21.60
CA ARG A 86 -1.87 -0.46 -23.07
C ARG A 86 -1.11 0.78 -23.48
N ILE A 87 -1.38 1.93 -22.85
CA ILE A 87 -0.69 3.20 -23.12
C ILE A 87 0.83 3.02 -22.94
N LEU A 88 1.26 2.39 -21.85
CA LEU A 88 2.69 2.16 -21.60
C LEU A 88 3.34 1.32 -22.71
N LEU A 89 2.70 0.24 -23.14
CA LEU A 89 3.22 -0.63 -24.20
C LEU A 89 3.25 0.07 -25.56
N GLU A 90 2.19 0.82 -25.89
CA GLU A 90 2.12 1.60 -27.14
C GLU A 90 3.24 2.65 -27.20
N LEU A 91 3.55 3.31 -26.08
CA LEU A 91 4.67 4.24 -25.97
C LEU A 91 6.04 3.56 -26.14
N CYS A 92 6.18 2.29 -25.77
CA CYS A 92 7.39 1.49 -26.03
C CYS A 92 7.45 0.92 -27.46
N GLY A 93 6.44 1.16 -28.30
CA GLY A 93 6.34 0.52 -29.62
C GLY A 93 5.99 -0.96 -29.55
N GLY A 94 5.55 -1.46 -28.39
CA GLY A 94 5.13 -2.85 -28.18
C GLY A 94 3.62 -3.02 -28.37
N GLY A 95 3.20 -4.15 -28.94
CA GLY A 95 1.79 -4.52 -29.02
C GLY A 95 1.24 -4.95 -27.65
N PHE A 96 0.01 -4.54 -27.31
CA PHE A 96 -0.68 -5.00 -26.10
C PHE A 96 -1.11 -6.47 -26.24
N ILE A 97 -0.44 -7.36 -25.51
CA ILE A 97 -0.90 -8.75 -25.36
C ILE A 97 -1.71 -8.81 -24.06
N PRO A 98 -3.04 -9.02 -24.11
CA PRO A 98 -3.76 -9.44 -22.93
C PRO A 98 -3.20 -10.81 -22.56
N ILE A 99 -2.32 -10.86 -21.56
CA ILE A 99 -2.00 -12.11 -20.94
C ILE A 99 -3.28 -12.52 -20.22
N SER A 100 -4.09 -13.38 -20.85
CA SER A 100 -5.09 -14.20 -20.17
C SER A 100 -4.32 -15.22 -19.34
N ARG A 101 -3.61 -14.75 -18.31
CA ARG A 101 -3.40 -15.60 -17.17
C ARG A 101 -4.81 -15.81 -16.65
N ASN A 102 -5.17 -17.06 -16.37
CA ASN A 102 -5.99 -17.34 -15.20
C ASN A 102 -5.20 -16.89 -13.95
N ILE A 103 -4.84 -15.60 -13.86
CA ILE A 103 -4.76 -14.90 -12.60
C ILE A 103 -6.25 -14.80 -12.28
N ALA A 104 -6.74 -15.68 -11.41
CA ALA A 104 -7.91 -15.35 -10.63
C ALA A 104 -7.75 -13.89 -10.26
N LYS A 105 -8.67 -13.01 -10.73
CA LYS A 105 -8.66 -11.56 -10.48
C LYS A 105 -7.97 -11.37 -9.14
N PRO A 106 -6.87 -10.59 -8.99
CA PRO A 106 -6.31 -10.38 -7.67
C PRO A 106 -7.53 -10.04 -6.84
N LYS A 107 -7.88 -10.95 -5.90
CA LYS A 107 -9.05 -10.71 -5.06
C LYS A 107 -8.77 -9.31 -4.60
N ARG A 108 -9.70 -8.37 -4.87
CA ARG A 108 -9.65 -7.07 -4.21
C ARG A 108 -9.13 -7.42 -2.84
N ILE A 109 -7.94 -6.96 -2.50
CA ILE A 109 -7.58 -6.93 -1.11
C ILE A 109 -8.57 -5.86 -0.66
N HIS A 110 -9.81 -6.29 -0.37
CA HIS A 110 -10.42 -5.93 0.88
C HIS A 110 -9.22 -5.99 1.79
N VAL A 111 -8.68 -4.83 2.16
CA VAL A 111 -7.94 -4.71 3.42
C VAL A 111 -8.77 -5.60 4.30
N GLN A 112 -8.27 -6.82 4.57
CA GLN A 112 -9.05 -7.76 5.36
C GLN A 112 -9.34 -6.90 6.55
N ALA A 113 -10.62 -6.64 6.83
CA ALA A 113 -10.98 -6.06 8.10
C ALA A 113 -10.18 -6.93 9.07
N GLY A 114 -9.10 -6.35 9.64
CA GLY A 114 -7.98 -7.16 10.14
C GLY A 114 -8.59 -8.20 11.05
N ILE A 115 -8.18 -9.47 10.93
CA ILE A 115 -8.85 -10.64 11.54
C ILE A 115 -9.63 -10.16 12.77
N PRO A 116 -10.98 -10.09 12.71
CA PRO A 116 -11.75 -9.37 13.71
C PRO A 116 -11.28 -9.83 15.07
N LEU A 117 -10.90 -8.87 15.92
CA LEU A 117 -10.39 -9.21 17.24
C LEU A 117 -11.41 -10.15 17.90
N PRO A 118 -10.95 -11.27 18.47
CA PRO A 118 -11.84 -12.16 19.20
C PRO A 118 -12.46 -11.40 20.38
N CYS A 119 -13.53 -11.93 20.97
CA CYS A 119 -14.27 -11.27 22.05
C CYS A 119 -13.31 -10.69 23.10
N LEU A 120 -13.33 -9.37 23.26
CA LEU A 120 -12.42 -8.64 24.13
C LEU A 120 -13.01 -8.62 25.54
N GLU A 121 -12.37 -9.32 26.46
CA GLU A 121 -12.72 -9.38 27.86
C GLU A 121 -11.80 -8.47 28.68
N THR A 122 -12.38 -7.70 29.59
CA THR A 122 -11.65 -6.82 30.54
C THR A 122 -11.74 -7.34 31.98
N SER A 123 -12.21 -8.57 32.16
CA SER A 123 -12.46 -9.18 33.45
C SER A 123 -11.20 -9.22 34.33
N PRO A 124 -11.30 -8.82 35.62
CA PRO A 124 -10.19 -8.88 36.57
C PRO A 124 -9.60 -10.28 36.78
N LYS A 125 -10.32 -11.34 36.38
CA LYS A 125 -9.94 -12.76 36.53
C LYS A 125 -8.52 -13.06 36.04
N TYR A 126 -8.03 -12.34 35.03
CA TYR A 126 -6.74 -12.60 34.40
C TYR A 126 -5.59 -11.72 34.91
N PHE A 127 -5.87 -10.73 35.75
CA PHE A 127 -4.89 -9.69 36.09
C PHE A 127 -3.71 -10.26 36.86
N SER A 128 -3.98 -11.00 37.94
CA SER A 128 -2.94 -11.61 38.78
C SER A 128 -2.10 -12.63 38.00
N LYS A 129 -2.70 -13.32 37.02
CA LYS A 129 -2.00 -14.29 36.17
C LYS A 129 -1.03 -13.59 35.22
N LEU A 130 -1.48 -12.55 34.54
CA LEU A 130 -0.64 -11.77 33.62
C LEU A 130 0.46 -11.00 34.36
N ALA A 131 0.12 -10.41 35.51
CA ALA A 131 1.05 -9.71 36.38
C ALA A 131 2.25 -10.57 36.76
N LYS A 132 1.99 -11.81 37.23
CA LYS A 132 3.05 -12.79 37.52
C LYS A 132 3.84 -13.19 36.28
N LEU A 133 3.17 -13.48 35.16
CA LEU A 133 3.82 -13.90 33.91
C LEU A 133 4.78 -12.86 33.32
N ARG A 134 4.44 -11.57 33.45
CA ARG A 134 5.23 -10.46 32.89
C ARG A 134 6.08 -9.75 33.93
N ASN A 135 6.06 -10.22 35.18
CA ASN A 135 6.77 -9.61 36.31
C ASN A 135 6.42 -8.12 36.48
N VAL A 136 5.11 -7.80 36.46
CA VAL A 136 4.56 -6.45 36.65
C VAL A 136 3.51 -6.46 37.74
N SER A 137 3.15 -5.30 38.28
CA SER A 137 2.10 -5.20 39.30
C SER A 137 0.70 -5.44 38.71
N PRO A 138 -0.25 -6.03 39.47
CA PRO A 138 -1.65 -6.11 39.08
C PRO A 138 -2.28 -4.74 38.81
N GLU A 139 -1.81 -3.69 39.50
CA GLU A 139 -2.20 -2.30 39.28
C GLU A 139 -1.80 -1.79 37.89
N ALA A 140 -0.61 -2.15 37.40
CA ALA A 140 -0.17 -1.80 36.04
C ALA A 140 -1.05 -2.47 34.98
N VAL A 141 -1.43 -3.74 35.20
CA VAL A 141 -2.35 -4.46 34.32
C VAL A 141 -3.72 -3.76 34.30
N ARG A 142 -4.26 -3.44 35.48
CA ARG A 142 -5.53 -2.71 35.64
C ARG A 142 -5.49 -1.35 34.94
N PHE A 143 -4.38 -0.62 35.07
CA PHE A 143 -4.19 0.67 34.41
C PHE A 143 -4.29 0.54 32.88
N CYS A 144 -3.61 -0.44 32.29
CA CYS A 144 -3.67 -0.68 30.84
C CYS A 144 -5.07 -1.10 30.35
N VAL A 145 -5.79 -1.92 31.12
CA VAL A 145 -7.18 -2.30 30.83
C VAL A 145 -8.10 -1.08 30.88
N ASN A 146 -7.98 -0.25 31.93
CA ASN A 146 -8.79 0.98 32.08
C ASN A 146 -8.52 2.00 30.95
N ARG A 147 -7.32 2.00 30.38
CA ARG A 147 -6.97 2.85 29.23
C ARG A 147 -7.46 2.28 27.89
N GLY A 148 -8.08 1.10 27.89
CA GLY A 148 -8.54 0.42 26.68
C GLY A 148 -7.40 -0.04 25.78
N LEU A 149 -6.22 -0.31 26.35
CA LEU A 149 -5.02 -0.72 25.63
C LEU A 149 -4.74 -2.22 25.75
N LEU A 150 -5.26 -2.87 26.79
CA LEU A 150 -5.03 -4.27 27.10
C LEU A 150 -6.36 -5.01 27.26
N PHE A 151 -6.47 -6.16 26.61
CA PHE A 151 -7.65 -7.02 26.64
C PHE A 151 -7.26 -8.48 26.79
N PHE A 152 -8.22 -9.31 27.20
CA PHE A 152 -8.08 -10.76 27.29
C PHE A 152 -9.02 -11.41 26.28
N SER A 153 -8.61 -12.55 25.73
CA SER A 153 -9.45 -13.32 24.83
C SER A 153 -8.99 -14.78 24.71
N LYS A 154 -9.64 -15.53 23.82
CA LYS A 154 -9.20 -16.86 23.39
C LYS A 154 -8.71 -16.79 21.95
N TRP A 155 -7.49 -17.22 21.70
CA TRP A 155 -6.93 -17.36 20.35
C TRP A 155 -6.69 -18.84 20.05
N LYS A 156 -7.32 -19.39 18.99
CA LYS A 156 -7.27 -20.82 18.66
C LYS A 156 -7.56 -21.71 19.89
N SER A 157 -8.59 -21.33 20.66
CA SER A 157 -8.99 -21.99 21.92
C SER A 157 -8.02 -21.89 23.10
N GLN A 158 -6.93 -21.13 22.98
CA GLN A 158 -5.98 -20.88 24.06
C GLN A 158 -6.18 -19.49 24.69
N PRO A 159 -6.02 -19.32 26.01
CA PRO A 159 -6.07 -18.01 26.65
C PRO A 159 -4.96 -17.09 26.11
N ALA A 160 -5.33 -15.89 25.71
CA ALA A 160 -4.44 -14.88 25.18
C ALA A 160 -4.72 -13.51 25.80
N TRP A 161 -3.72 -12.64 25.81
CA TRP A 161 -3.89 -11.21 26.06
C TRP A 161 -3.47 -10.44 24.81
N LEU A 162 -4.16 -9.34 24.55
CA LEU A 162 -4.07 -8.55 23.34
C LEU A 162 -3.76 -7.12 23.73
N ILE A 163 -2.76 -6.52 23.08
CA ILE A 163 -2.48 -5.09 23.21
C ILE A 163 -2.90 -4.44 21.90
N THR A 164 -3.72 -3.40 21.99
CA THR A 164 -4.27 -2.72 20.80
C THR A 164 -4.07 -1.22 20.87
N ASP A 165 -3.96 -0.59 19.72
CA ASP A 165 -3.99 0.87 19.60
C ASP A 165 -5.42 1.44 19.66
N ARG A 166 -5.56 2.76 19.51
CA ARG A 166 -6.88 3.43 19.48
C ARG A 166 -7.77 2.99 18.31
N LYS A 167 -7.19 2.41 17.27
CA LYS A 167 -7.92 1.88 16.10
C LYS A 167 -8.34 0.42 16.30
N ARG A 168 -8.06 -0.17 17.48
CA ARG A 168 -8.28 -1.59 17.81
C ARG A 168 -7.60 -2.53 16.82
N ILE A 169 -6.40 -2.16 16.39
CA ILE A 169 -5.51 -3.01 15.63
C ILE A 169 -4.49 -3.58 16.61
N ASN A 170 -4.10 -4.86 16.42
CA ASN A 170 -3.05 -5.47 17.23
C ASN A 170 -1.77 -4.64 17.11
N SER A 171 -1.24 -4.15 18.24
CA SER A 171 -0.06 -3.28 18.26
C SER A 171 1.26 -4.07 18.35
N GLN A 172 1.20 -5.39 18.30
CA GLN A 172 2.38 -6.24 18.15
C GLN A 172 2.61 -6.50 16.66
N VAL A 173 3.65 -5.86 16.13
CA VAL A 173 4.29 -6.23 14.86
C VAL A 173 5.23 -7.40 15.13
#